data_AF-A0AAX3RWF0-F1
#
_entry.id   AF-A0AAX3RWF0-F1
#
_cell.length_a   1.000
_cell.length_b   1.000
_cell.length_c   1.000
_cell.angle_alpha   90.00
_cell.angle_beta   90.00
_cell.angle_gamma   90.00
#
_symmetry.space_group_name_H-M   'P 1'
#
loop_
_entity.id
_entity.type
_entity.pdbx_description
1 polymer ?
#
loop_
_entity_poly.entity_id
_entity_poly.type
_entity_poly.pdbx_seq_one_letter_code
_entity_poly.pdbx_strand_id
1 'polypeptide(L)'
;MASESNISLLLKTDIFLAPGSYFHPEYSHIHYHKLPPILKKIHNHRLIRQYPMPWPDRTTMILPNILLQEWANLPKVALGLGTILYKEELPWWGKLTVYSDLRQQFANPLWQVSGVNIPSPQRLLALGAEQLFAQLIPFGAVYTDRLKHMFSYKTRQLIPSAVKAILPWNIIEETCHYVRKNAA
;
A
#
# COMPACT_ATOMS: atom_id res chain seq x y z
N MET A 1 -2.48 -11.49 -30.06
CA MET A 1 -3.24 -10.23 -30.12
C MET A 1 -3.85 -9.78 -28.77
N ALA A 2 -3.79 -10.58 -27.69
CA ALA A 2 -4.26 -10.16 -26.36
C ALA A 2 -3.24 -9.33 -25.51
N SER A 3 -2.06 -9.03 -26.05
CA SER A 3 -0.93 -8.45 -25.29
C SER A 3 -0.80 -6.93 -25.39
N GLU A 4 -1.24 -6.30 -26.49
CA GLU A 4 -1.25 -4.84 -26.62
C GLU A 4 -2.44 -4.20 -25.88
N SER A 5 -3.55 -4.93 -25.74
CA SER A 5 -4.73 -4.48 -25.00
C SER A 5 -4.44 -4.29 -23.51
N ASN A 6 -3.64 -5.19 -22.91
CA ASN A 6 -3.37 -5.17 -21.47
C ASN A 6 -2.44 -4.03 -21.07
N ILE A 7 -1.35 -3.79 -21.83
CA ILE A 7 -0.44 -2.66 -21.55
C ILE A 7 -1.19 -1.33 -21.70
N SER A 8 -2.03 -1.19 -22.73
CA SER A 8 -2.86 0.01 -22.92
C SER A 8 -3.82 0.23 -21.74
N LEU A 9 -4.43 -0.84 -21.21
CA LEU A 9 -5.31 -0.75 -20.04
C LEU A 9 -4.54 -0.34 -18.78
N LEU A 10 -3.36 -0.92 -18.56
CA LEU A 10 -2.51 -0.60 -17.41
C LEU A 10 -2.06 0.86 -17.42
N LEU A 11 -1.62 1.36 -18.58
CA LEU A 11 -1.18 2.75 -18.75
C LEU A 11 -2.31 3.78 -18.61
N LYS A 12 -3.58 3.37 -18.64
CA LYS A 12 -4.72 4.24 -18.31
C LYS A 12 -4.92 4.43 -16.81
N THR A 13 -4.21 3.69 -15.96
CA THR A 13 -4.30 3.82 -14.52
C THR A 13 -3.32 4.87 -13.98
N ASP A 14 -3.76 5.62 -12.97
CA ASP A 14 -2.94 6.63 -12.30
C ASP A 14 -1.72 6.03 -11.58
N ILE A 15 -1.69 4.70 -11.40
CA ILE A 15 -0.56 3.94 -10.83
C ILE A 15 0.73 4.22 -11.58
N PHE A 16 0.71 4.32 -12.92
CA PHE A 16 1.95 4.44 -13.70
C PHE A 16 2.30 5.89 -14.03
N LEU A 17 1.30 6.77 -14.07
CA LEU A 17 1.43 8.13 -14.59
C LEU A 17 1.31 9.21 -13.51
N ALA A 18 0.83 8.87 -12.31
CA ALA A 18 0.58 9.83 -11.25
C ALA A 18 1.21 9.49 -9.89
N PRO A 19 2.52 9.16 -9.81
CA PRO A 19 3.19 8.83 -8.54
C PRO A 19 3.07 9.92 -7.47
N GLY A 20 2.96 11.19 -7.84
CA GLY A 20 2.78 12.27 -6.87
C GLY A 20 1.50 12.16 -6.03
N SER A 21 0.50 11.41 -6.52
CA SER A 21 -0.79 11.21 -5.82
C SER A 21 -0.72 10.20 -4.68
N TYR A 22 0.26 9.30 -4.68
CA TYR A 22 0.34 8.19 -3.72
C TYR A 22 1.73 7.98 -3.10
N PHE A 23 2.78 8.62 -3.63
CA PHE A 23 4.09 8.61 -3.01
C PHE A 23 4.05 9.25 -1.63
N HIS A 24 4.83 8.68 -0.70
CA HIS A 24 5.02 9.26 0.61
C HIS A 24 5.56 10.71 0.47
N PRO A 25 5.12 11.66 1.32
CA PRO A 25 5.55 13.06 1.23
C PRO A 25 7.07 13.27 1.22
N GLU A 26 7.83 12.34 1.79
CA GLU A 26 9.30 12.36 1.78
C GLU A 26 9.92 12.30 0.37
N TYR A 27 9.20 11.78 -0.63
CA TYR A 27 9.68 11.71 -2.01
C TYR A 27 9.15 12.87 -2.85
N SER A 28 7.96 13.36 -2.49
CA SER A 28 7.28 14.43 -3.22
C SER A 28 7.86 15.81 -2.85
N HIS A 29 8.18 16.03 -1.57
CA HIS A 29 8.62 17.30 -0.98
C HIS A 29 7.71 18.50 -1.27
N ILE A 30 6.48 18.26 -1.74
CA ILE A 30 5.49 19.28 -2.07
C ILE A 30 4.09 18.80 -1.72
N HIS A 31 3.18 19.75 -1.52
CA HIS A 31 1.75 19.47 -1.32
C HIS A 31 1.07 19.16 -2.66
N TYR A 32 1.33 17.97 -3.21
CA TYR A 32 0.89 17.56 -4.55
C TYR A 32 -0.59 17.84 -4.83
N HIS A 33 -1.48 17.54 -3.87
CA HIS A 33 -2.93 17.70 -4.07
C HIS A 33 -3.35 19.17 -4.28
N LYS A 34 -2.58 20.14 -3.77
CA LYS A 34 -2.82 21.58 -3.93
C LYS A 34 -2.30 22.14 -5.26
N LEU A 35 -1.54 21.36 -6.03
CA LEU A 35 -1.00 21.81 -7.30
C LEU A 35 -2.10 21.89 -8.39
N PRO A 36 -2.02 22.87 -9.29
CA PRO A 36 -2.83 22.88 -10.50
C PRO A 36 -2.47 21.71 -11.42
N PRO A 37 -3.37 21.27 -12.32
CA PRO A 37 -3.19 20.06 -13.13
C PRO A 37 -1.88 20.02 -13.94
N ILE A 38 -1.45 21.15 -14.51
CA ILE A 38 -0.21 21.23 -15.29
C ILE A 38 1.00 20.94 -14.41
N LEU A 39 1.06 21.53 -13.21
CA LEU A 39 2.16 21.30 -12.27
C LEU A 39 2.14 19.87 -11.71
N LYS A 40 0.97 19.25 -11.55
CA LYS A 40 0.86 17.82 -11.20
C LYS A 40 1.53 16.94 -12.27
N LYS A 41 1.23 17.18 -13.55
CA LYS A 41 1.85 16.45 -14.67
C LYS A 41 3.37 16.60 -14.69
N ILE A 42 3.88 17.83 -14.54
CA ILE A 42 5.33 18.10 -14.51
C ILE A 42 5.97 17.37 -13.33
N HIS A 43 5.36 17.46 -12.15
CA HIS A 43 5.87 16.78 -10.95
C HIS A 43 5.89 15.26 -11.08
N ASN A 44 4.83 14.67 -11.63
CA ASN A 44 4.78 13.22 -11.88
C ASN A 44 5.88 12.78 -12.84
N HIS A 45 6.12 13.51 -13.93
CA HIS A 45 7.24 13.24 -14.84
C HIS A 45 8.59 13.34 -14.12
N ARG A 46 8.76 14.33 -13.23
CA ARG A 46 9.97 14.46 -12.41
C ARG A 46 10.18 13.23 -11.53
N LEU A 47 9.14 12.79 -10.80
CA LEU A 47 9.21 11.61 -9.93
C LEU A 47 9.53 10.34 -10.71
N ILE A 48 8.92 10.13 -11.88
CA ILE A 48 9.20 8.97 -12.74
C ILE A 48 10.66 8.96 -13.22
N ARG A 49 11.23 10.13 -13.53
CA ARG A 49 12.65 10.24 -13.91
C ARG A 49 13.61 10.04 -12.73
N GLN A 50 13.25 10.55 -11.56
CA GLN A 50 14.08 10.51 -10.36
C GLN A 50 14.13 9.13 -9.72
N TYR A 51 13.01 8.40 -9.75
CA TYR A 51 12.88 7.06 -9.20
C TYR A 51 12.62 6.10 -10.37
N PRO A 52 13.66 5.42 -10.90
CA PRO A 52 13.52 4.54 -12.06
C PRO A 52 12.68 3.33 -11.67
N MET A 53 11.38 3.41 -11.93
CA MET A 53 10.42 2.34 -11.71
C MET A 53 10.16 1.63 -13.04
N PRO A 54 10.09 0.29 -13.05
CA PRO A 54 9.84 -0.44 -14.28
C PRO A 54 8.46 -0.09 -14.84
N TRP A 55 8.38 -0.01 -16.17
CA TRP A 55 7.12 0.15 -16.89
C TRP A 55 6.41 -1.20 -17.02
N PRO A 56 5.07 -1.22 -17.10
CA PRO A 56 4.34 -2.46 -17.33
C PRO A 56 4.74 -3.04 -18.68
N ASP A 57 4.93 -4.35 -18.71
CA ASP A 57 5.27 -5.11 -19.89
C ASP A 57 4.26 -6.24 -20.13
N ARG A 58 4.58 -7.14 -21.06
CA ARG A 58 3.70 -8.25 -21.43
C ARG A 58 3.51 -9.28 -20.32
N THR A 59 4.36 -9.27 -19.30
CA THR A 59 4.30 -10.19 -18.14
C THR A 59 3.56 -9.56 -16.96
N THR A 60 3.31 -8.25 -17.01
CA THR A 60 2.60 -7.53 -15.95
C THR A 60 1.13 -7.92 -15.94
N MET A 61 0.68 -8.47 -14.81
CA MET A 61 -0.72 -8.84 -14.63
C MET A 61 -1.57 -7.62 -14.20
N ILE A 62 -2.85 -7.67 -14.52
CA ILE A 62 -3.81 -6.65 -14.07
C ILE A 62 -4.16 -6.93 -12.61
N LEU A 63 -4.10 -5.90 -11.76
CA LEU A 63 -4.51 -6.04 -10.37
C LEU A 63 -6.03 -6.25 -10.25
N PRO A 64 -6.49 -6.95 -9.19
CA PRO A 64 -7.88 -6.95 -8.80
C PRO A 64 -8.43 -5.53 -8.68
N ASN A 65 -9.68 -5.32 -9.11
CA ASN A 65 -10.30 -4.01 -9.23
C ASN A 65 -10.26 -3.21 -7.91
N ILE A 66 -10.45 -3.88 -6.77
CA ILE A 66 -10.41 -3.23 -5.46
C ILE A 66 -9.03 -2.61 -5.16
N LEU A 67 -7.93 -3.28 -5.52
CA LEU A 67 -6.56 -2.74 -5.35
C LEU A 67 -6.27 -1.61 -6.34
N LEU A 68 -6.77 -1.69 -7.58
CA LEU A 68 -6.64 -0.59 -8.54
C LEU A 68 -7.29 0.69 -8.00
N GLN A 69 -8.49 0.56 -7.47
CA GLN A 69 -9.27 1.68 -6.96
C GLN A 69 -8.70 2.23 -5.63
N GLU A 70 -8.18 1.37 -4.75
CA GLU A 70 -7.60 1.77 -3.46
C GLU A 70 -6.09 2.03 -3.50
N TRP A 71 -5.48 2.08 -4.69
CA TRP A 71 -4.02 2.15 -4.83
C TRP A 71 -3.38 3.28 -3.98
N ALA A 72 -3.95 4.48 -4.04
CA ALA A 72 -3.45 5.63 -3.28
C ALA A 72 -3.70 5.51 -1.76
N ASN A 73 -4.63 4.66 -1.34
CA ASN A 73 -4.97 4.41 0.05
C ASN A 73 -4.27 3.17 0.63
N LEU A 74 -3.42 2.48 -0.14
CA LEU A 74 -2.70 1.29 0.34
C LEU A 74 -1.91 1.50 1.65
N PRO A 75 -1.36 2.68 1.99
CA PRO A 75 -0.80 2.91 3.32
C PRO A 75 -1.83 2.81 4.46
N LYS A 76 -3.07 3.25 4.23
CA LYS A 76 -4.18 3.07 5.19
C LYS A 76 -4.60 1.61 5.29
N VAL A 77 -4.60 0.90 4.16
CA VAL A 77 -4.84 -0.56 4.13
C VAL A 77 -3.76 -1.29 4.92
N ALA A 78 -2.48 -0.98 4.68
CA ALA A 78 -1.35 -1.53 5.43
C ALA A 78 -1.48 -1.23 6.93
N LEU A 79 -1.94 -0.04 7.33
CA LEU A 79 -2.17 0.22 8.75
C LEU A 79 -3.25 -0.71 9.33
N GLY A 80 -4.38 -0.90 8.64
CA GLY A 80 -5.43 -1.84 9.04
C GLY A 80 -4.93 -3.29 9.13
N LEU A 81 -4.21 -3.78 8.13
CA LEU A 81 -3.60 -5.11 8.16
C LEU A 81 -2.62 -5.26 9.33
N GLY A 82 -1.80 -4.24 9.59
CA GLY A 82 -0.91 -4.17 10.74
C GLY A 82 -1.65 -4.30 12.07
N THR A 83 -2.83 -3.68 12.20
CA THR A 83 -3.65 -3.81 13.41
C THR A 83 -4.26 -5.19 13.61
N ILE A 84 -4.61 -5.91 12.52
CA ILE A 84 -5.06 -7.30 12.59
C ILE A 84 -3.93 -8.21 13.08
N LEU A 85 -2.74 -8.04 12.49
CA LEU A 85 -1.55 -8.87 12.74
C LEU A 85 -0.91 -8.62 14.10
N TYR A 86 -1.13 -7.46 14.70
CA TYR A 86 -0.54 -7.15 15.99
C TYR A 86 -1.32 -7.85 17.12
N LYS A 87 -0.61 -8.68 17.89
CA LYS A 87 -1.21 -9.49 18.95
C LYS A 87 -1.55 -8.70 20.21
N GLU A 88 -0.68 -7.78 20.62
CA GLU A 88 -0.77 -7.10 21.92
C GLU A 88 -1.82 -5.98 21.88
N GLU A 89 -2.11 -5.37 23.04
CA GLU A 89 -3.05 -4.25 23.09
C GLU A 89 -2.61 -3.11 22.18
N LEU A 90 -3.54 -2.60 21.36
CA LEU A 90 -3.23 -1.44 20.54
C LEU A 90 -3.15 -0.23 21.46
N PRO A 91 -2.11 0.60 21.33
CA PRO A 91 -2.04 1.86 22.06
C PRO A 91 -3.20 2.76 21.63
N TRP A 92 -3.74 3.52 22.57
CA TRP A 92 -4.86 4.47 22.45
C TRP A 92 -4.67 5.63 21.45
N TRP A 93 -3.77 5.54 20.48
CA TRP A 93 -3.61 6.59 19.48
C TRP A 93 -4.89 6.70 18.66
N GLY A 94 -5.51 7.88 18.69
CA GLY A 94 -6.84 8.11 18.11
C GLY A 94 -7.02 7.62 16.67
N LYS A 95 -5.96 7.57 15.85
CA LYS A 95 -6.01 7.05 14.47
C LYS A 95 -6.16 5.52 14.34
N LEU A 96 -5.89 4.75 15.39
CA LEU A 96 -6.01 3.29 15.39
C LEU A 96 -7.39 2.79 15.83
N THR A 97 -8.17 3.64 16.52
CA THR A 97 -9.54 3.30 16.93
C THR A 97 -10.43 3.03 15.71
N VAL A 98 -10.18 3.72 14.60
CA VAL A 98 -10.84 3.48 13.31
C VAL A 98 -10.58 2.07 12.78
N TYR A 99 -9.65 1.28 13.31
CA TYR A 99 -9.45 -0.11 12.90
C TYR A 99 -9.87 -1.12 13.97
N SER A 100 -10.55 -0.69 15.05
CA SER A 100 -10.99 -1.58 16.12
C SER A 100 -11.90 -2.70 15.61
N ASP A 101 -12.87 -2.34 14.78
CA ASP A 101 -13.89 -3.27 14.29
C ASP A 101 -13.27 -4.31 13.37
N LEU A 102 -12.40 -3.84 12.48
CA LEU A 102 -11.63 -4.68 11.56
C LEU A 102 -10.71 -5.64 12.31
N ARG A 103 -10.07 -5.17 13.40
CA ARG A 103 -9.30 -6.03 14.28
C ARG A 103 -10.17 -7.04 15.03
N GLN A 104 -11.30 -6.62 15.61
CA GLN A 104 -12.21 -7.53 16.31
C GLN A 104 -12.72 -8.65 15.40
N GLN A 105 -12.98 -8.32 14.13
CA GLN A 105 -13.48 -9.28 13.15
C GLN A 105 -12.42 -10.26 12.66
N PHE A 106 -11.17 -9.82 12.45
CA PHE A 106 -10.15 -10.62 11.76
C PHE A 106 -8.92 -10.96 12.61
N ALA A 107 -8.85 -10.55 13.88
CA ALA A 107 -7.79 -10.99 14.79
C ALA A 107 -7.82 -12.52 14.94
N ASN A 108 -6.72 -13.18 14.60
CA ASN A 108 -6.57 -14.61 14.79
C ASN A 108 -5.14 -14.95 15.25
N PRO A 109 -4.98 -15.78 16.29
CA PRO A 109 -3.66 -16.20 16.77
C PRO A 109 -2.76 -16.84 15.71
N LEU A 110 -3.32 -17.45 14.65
CA LEU A 110 -2.56 -18.15 13.61
C LEU A 110 -1.65 -17.24 12.77
N TRP A 111 -2.04 -15.98 12.58
CA TRP A 111 -1.24 -15.00 11.83
C TRP A 111 -0.70 -13.86 12.69
N GLN A 112 -1.16 -13.73 13.93
CA GLN A 112 -0.72 -12.66 14.81
C GLN A 112 0.73 -12.83 15.27
N VAL A 113 1.49 -11.73 15.20
CA VAL A 113 2.92 -11.70 15.54
C VAL A 113 3.09 -11.18 16.96
N SER A 114 3.87 -11.90 17.77
CA SER A 114 4.25 -11.53 19.15
C SER A 114 5.68 -10.97 19.20
N GLY A 115 6.01 -10.17 20.22
CA GLY A 115 7.40 -9.84 20.57
C GLY A 115 7.96 -8.56 19.94
N VAL A 116 7.10 -7.59 19.64
CA VAL A 116 7.53 -6.29 19.11
C VAL A 116 7.61 -5.29 20.26
N ASN A 117 8.83 -5.04 20.78
CA ASN A 117 9.08 -4.17 21.94
C ASN A 117 8.53 -2.74 21.75
N ILE A 118 7.34 -2.46 22.27
CA ILE A 118 6.57 -1.21 22.15
C ILE A 118 5.97 -1.01 20.74
N PRO A 119 4.63 -0.99 20.61
CA PRO A 119 3.98 -0.67 19.35
C PRO A 119 4.40 0.74 18.91
N SER A 120 4.49 0.97 17.60
CA SER A 120 4.57 2.30 16.98
C SER A 120 3.69 2.32 15.74
N PRO A 121 3.11 3.46 15.31
CA PRO A 121 2.31 3.48 14.08
C PRO A 121 3.14 3.00 12.89
N GLN A 122 4.44 3.31 12.87
CA GLN A 122 5.36 2.88 11.82
C GLN A 122 5.57 1.38 11.80
N ARG A 123 5.56 0.71 12.95
CA ARG A 123 5.69 -0.76 13.03
C ARG A 123 4.43 -1.47 12.58
N LEU A 124 3.25 -1.00 13.01
CA LEU A 124 1.98 -1.52 12.50
C LEU A 124 1.89 -1.34 10.98
N LEU A 125 2.21 -0.15 10.50
CA LEU A 125 2.28 0.14 9.07
C LEU A 125 3.26 -0.78 8.34
N ALA A 126 4.43 -1.05 8.93
CA ALA A 126 5.43 -1.95 8.34
C ALA A 126 4.96 -3.41 8.30
N LEU A 127 4.28 -3.90 9.35
CA LEU A 127 3.70 -5.24 9.40
C LEU A 127 2.64 -5.45 8.32
N GLY A 128 1.74 -4.49 8.12
CA GLY A 128 0.75 -4.62 7.04
C GLY A 128 1.32 -4.33 5.66
N ALA A 129 2.35 -3.48 5.55
CA ALA A 129 3.06 -3.26 4.29
C ALA A 129 3.69 -4.57 3.79
N GLU A 130 4.28 -5.37 4.69
CA GLU A 130 4.80 -6.70 4.38
C GLU A 130 3.76 -7.58 3.66
N GLN A 131 2.52 -7.61 4.17
CA GLN A 131 1.43 -8.35 3.53
C GLN A 131 1.13 -7.82 2.13
N LEU A 132 1.05 -6.49 1.96
CA LEU A 132 0.81 -5.90 0.64
C LEU A 132 1.92 -6.25 -0.34
N PHE A 133 3.19 -6.24 0.08
CA PHE A 133 4.30 -6.70 -0.75
C PHE A 133 4.11 -8.16 -1.17
N ALA A 134 3.85 -9.05 -0.21
CA ALA A 134 3.64 -10.48 -0.49
C ALA A 134 2.51 -10.72 -1.49
N GLN A 135 1.41 -9.98 -1.36
CA GLN A 135 0.24 -10.09 -2.23
C GLN A 135 0.46 -9.50 -3.63
N LEU A 136 1.34 -8.51 -3.77
CA LEU A 136 1.61 -7.86 -5.05
C LEU A 136 2.72 -8.55 -5.87
N ILE A 137 3.58 -9.37 -5.26
CA ILE A 137 4.66 -10.10 -5.95
C ILE A 137 4.16 -10.84 -7.21
N PRO A 138 3.04 -11.62 -7.17
CA PRO A 138 2.56 -12.34 -8.35
C PRO A 138 2.16 -11.45 -9.53
N PHE A 139 1.86 -10.17 -9.29
CA PHE A 139 1.39 -9.24 -10.33
C PHE A 139 2.53 -8.51 -11.05
N GLY A 140 3.75 -8.58 -10.52
CA GLY A 140 4.96 -8.07 -11.13
C GLY A 140 5.64 -6.95 -10.33
N ALA A 141 6.96 -6.84 -10.54
CA ALA A 141 7.83 -5.89 -9.84
C ALA A 141 7.40 -4.42 -10.00
N VAL A 142 6.68 -4.10 -11.07
CA VAL A 142 6.16 -2.75 -11.34
C VAL A 142 5.25 -2.22 -10.24
N TYR A 143 4.52 -3.10 -9.53
CA TYR A 143 3.65 -2.71 -8.43
C TYR A 143 4.41 -2.66 -7.11
N THR A 144 5.26 -3.64 -6.82
CA THR A 144 6.04 -3.67 -5.58
C THR A 144 7.03 -2.50 -5.52
N ASP A 145 7.69 -2.16 -6.62
CA ASP A 145 8.59 -0.99 -6.67
C ASP A 145 7.84 0.32 -6.44
N ARG A 146 6.63 0.46 -6.98
CA ARG A 146 5.77 1.64 -6.72
C ARG A 146 5.26 1.68 -5.27
N LEU A 147 4.84 0.53 -4.74
CA LEU A 147 4.38 0.39 -3.36
C LEU A 147 5.47 0.80 -2.36
N LYS A 148 6.74 0.48 -2.63
CA LYS A 148 7.90 0.92 -1.81
C LYS A 148 7.91 2.42 -1.58
N HIS A 149 7.60 3.22 -2.59
CA HIS A 149 7.61 4.67 -2.49
C HIS A 149 6.37 5.25 -1.78
N MET A 150 5.40 4.44 -1.38
CA MET A 150 4.28 4.87 -0.53
C MET A 150 4.64 4.94 0.95
N PHE A 151 5.77 4.35 1.35
CA PHE A 151 6.20 4.27 2.74
C PHE A 151 7.45 5.09 2.99
N SER A 152 7.54 5.69 4.18
CA SER A 152 8.73 6.42 4.58
C SER A 152 9.97 5.52 4.65
N TYR A 153 11.17 6.10 4.52
CA TYR A 153 12.43 5.37 4.68
C TYR A 153 12.47 4.65 6.03
N LYS A 154 12.05 5.32 7.11
CA LYS A 154 11.98 4.74 8.46
C LYS A 154 11.01 3.56 8.52
N THR A 155 9.83 3.66 7.89
CA THR A 155 8.87 2.54 7.83
C THR A 155 9.46 1.38 7.05
N ARG A 156 10.10 1.63 5.91
CA ARG A 156 10.70 0.57 5.08
C ARG A 156 11.77 -0.22 5.80
N GLN A 157 12.58 0.41 6.64
CA GLN A 157 13.58 -0.28 7.47
C GLN A 157 12.97 -1.21 8.51
N LEU A 158 11.69 -1.04 8.84
CA LEU A 158 10.95 -1.84 9.81
C LEU A 158 10.13 -2.95 9.17
N ILE A 159 10.01 -2.97 7.84
CA ILE A 159 9.30 -4.05 7.13
C ILE A 159 10.11 -5.33 7.33
N PRO A 160 9.53 -6.39 7.92
CA PRO A 160 10.26 -7.63 8.10
C PRO A 160 10.68 -8.22 6.75
N SER A 161 11.82 -8.89 6.75
CA SER A 161 12.42 -9.45 5.53
C SER A 161 11.71 -10.70 5.02
N ALA A 162 10.86 -11.32 5.84
CA ALA A 162 10.17 -12.55 5.52
C ALA A 162 8.80 -12.63 6.21
N VAL A 163 7.79 -12.88 5.40
CA VAL A 163 6.41 -13.01 5.85
C VAL A 163 6.26 -14.29 6.66
N LYS A 164 5.96 -14.17 7.96
CA LYS A 164 5.73 -15.33 8.83
C LYS A 164 4.44 -16.07 8.51
N ALA A 165 3.39 -15.32 8.19
CA ALA A 165 2.08 -15.83 7.80
C ALA A 165 1.46 -14.88 6.78
N ILE A 166 1.03 -15.41 5.64
CA ILE A 166 0.35 -14.63 4.61
C ILE A 166 -1.14 -14.58 4.96
N LEU A 167 -1.70 -13.37 5.05
CA LEU A 167 -3.13 -13.20 5.24
C LEU A 167 -3.89 -13.70 4.01
N PRO A 168 -5.00 -14.43 4.22
CA PRO A 168 -5.93 -14.76 3.15
C PRO A 168 -6.39 -13.54 2.34
N TRP A 169 -6.58 -13.70 1.03
CA TRP A 169 -6.97 -12.62 0.12
C TRP A 169 -8.23 -11.87 0.56
N ASN A 170 -9.24 -12.58 1.07
CA ASN A 170 -10.49 -11.97 1.54
C ASN A 170 -10.26 -10.95 2.67
N ILE A 171 -9.26 -11.14 3.53
CA ILE A 171 -8.93 -10.17 4.57
C ILE A 171 -8.33 -8.90 3.96
N ILE A 172 -7.50 -9.03 2.92
CA ILE A 172 -6.92 -7.90 2.19
C ILE A 172 -8.03 -7.11 1.49
N GLU A 173 -8.92 -7.80 0.80
CA GLU A 173 -10.07 -7.22 0.09
C GLU A 173 -11.01 -6.50 1.05
N GLU A 174 -11.40 -7.13 2.16
CA GLU A 174 -12.25 -6.50 3.18
C GLU A 174 -11.58 -5.29 3.83
N THR A 175 -10.26 -5.33 4.03
CA THR A 175 -9.53 -4.16 4.54
C THR A 175 -9.54 -3.00 3.55
N CYS A 176 -9.46 -3.28 2.24
CA CYS A 176 -9.62 -2.26 1.21
C CYS A 176 -11.03 -1.66 1.22
N HIS A 177 -12.07 -2.51 1.30
CA HIS A 177 -13.45 -2.05 1.42
C HIS A 177 -13.69 -1.22 2.68
N TYR A 178 -13.12 -1.64 3.81
CA TYR A 178 -13.19 -0.92 5.07
C TYR A 178 -12.56 0.47 4.96
N VAL A 179 -11.34 0.55 4.42
CA VAL A 179 -10.65 1.83 4.22
C VAL A 179 -11.47 2.73 3.31
N ARG A 180 -12.02 2.24 2.21
CA ARG A 180 -12.87 3.04 1.32
C ARG A 180 -14.06 3.66 2.06
N LYS A 181 -14.77 2.86 2.86
CA LYS A 181 -15.97 3.30 3.60
C LYS A 181 -15.64 4.36 4.66
N ASN A 182 -14.44 4.31 5.24
CA ASN A 182 -14.03 5.14 6.37
C ASN A 182 -13.00 6.23 6.02
N ALA A 183 -12.57 6.35 4.76
CA ALA A 183 -11.59 7.32 4.31
C ALA A 183 -12.19 8.67 3.84
N ALA A 184 -13.50 8.87 4.03
CA ALA A 184 -14.23 10.09 3.70
C ALA A 184 -14.07 11.18 4.76
#